data_AF-L9WBF8-F1
#
_entry.id   AF-L9WBF8-F1
#
_cell.length_a   1.000
_cell.length_b   1.000
_cell.length_c   1.000
_cell.angle_alpha   90.00
_cell.angle_beta   90.00
_cell.angle_gamma   90.00
#
_symmetry.space_group_name_H-M   'P 1'
#
loop_
_entity.id
_entity.type
_entity.pdbx_description
1 polymer ?
#
loop_
_entity_poly.entity_id
_entity_poly.type
_entity_poly.pdbx_seq_one_letter_code
_entity_poly.pdbx_strand_id
1 'polypeptide(L)'
;MENTGNPTDGDRTMYIRFQSGDEDGLRDALRALDRGETPEPHFEVIFDDPDDIHRVTRPKNLELLRTIVQHEPESIREAARLVDRDVRQVHTNLEELESLHLIHFEQDGRRKRPTVWYDSLEVDLPLHAPDVARDEANA
;
A
#
# COMPACT_ATOMS: atom_id res chain seq x y z
N MET A 1 9.87 20.92 9.27
CA MET A 1 8.85 20.54 8.28
C MET A 1 7.91 19.61 8.99
N GLU A 2 6.67 20.04 9.09
CA GLU A 2 5.67 19.51 10.01
C GLU A 2 5.29 18.10 9.56
N ASN A 3 5.54 17.14 10.46
CA ASN A 3 5.05 15.79 10.30
C ASN A 3 3.56 15.88 10.65
N THR A 4 2.69 15.90 9.65
CA THR A 4 1.24 15.87 9.80
C THR A 4 0.90 14.58 10.52
N GLY A 5 0.83 14.66 11.85
CA GLY A 5 0.63 13.52 12.73
C GLY A 5 -0.70 12.86 12.40
N ASN A 6 -0.64 11.79 11.64
CA ASN A 6 -1.78 10.90 11.48
C ASN A 6 -1.91 10.04 12.76
N PRO A 7 -3.14 9.81 13.27
CA PRO A 7 -3.35 9.27 14.59
C PRO A 7 -2.74 7.87 14.72
N THR A 8 -2.17 7.61 15.90
CA THR A 8 -1.36 6.44 16.24
C THR A 8 -2.17 5.50 17.12
N ASP A 9 -3.43 5.24 16.76
CA ASP A 9 -4.32 4.38 17.55
C ASP A 9 -5.37 3.72 16.63
N GLY A 10 -4.96 2.65 15.96
CA GLY A 10 -5.80 1.84 15.06
C GLY A 10 -4.93 1.06 14.08
N ASP A 11 -5.17 -0.24 13.95
CA ASP A 11 -4.54 -1.09 12.93
C ASP A 11 -4.83 -0.47 11.56
N ARG A 12 -3.80 0.08 10.91
CA ARG A 12 -3.96 0.73 9.61
C ARG A 12 -4.03 -0.35 8.54
N THR A 13 -5.06 -0.32 7.70
CA THR A 13 -5.22 -1.25 6.58
C THR A 13 -4.91 -0.56 5.25
N MET A 14 -4.01 -1.15 4.48
CA MET A 14 -3.81 -0.82 3.07
C MET A 14 -4.74 -1.69 2.22
N TYR A 15 -5.64 -1.05 1.47
CA TYR A 15 -6.53 -1.70 0.51
C TYR A 15 -5.89 -1.74 -0.88
N ILE A 16 -5.68 -2.93 -1.41
CA ILE A 16 -5.32 -3.13 -2.82
C ILE A 16 -6.60 -3.45 -3.59
N ARG A 17 -6.93 -2.59 -4.54
CA ARG A 17 -8.09 -2.73 -5.43
C ARG A 17 -7.65 -3.00 -6.86
N PHE A 18 -8.55 -3.58 -7.65
CA PHE A 18 -8.34 -3.83 -9.08
C PHE A 18 -9.37 -3.05 -9.90
N GLN A 19 -8.91 -2.24 -10.85
CA GLN A 19 -9.70 -1.44 -11.81
C GLN A 19 -10.68 -0.42 -11.23
N SER A 20 -11.10 -0.53 -9.98
CA SER A 20 -12.09 0.35 -9.34
C SER A 20 -11.76 0.51 -7.86
N GLY A 21 -11.74 1.76 -7.38
CA GLY A 21 -11.53 2.11 -5.97
C GLY A 21 -12.83 2.34 -5.21
N ASP A 22 -12.73 2.75 -3.95
CA ASP A 22 -13.88 3.14 -3.15
C ASP A 22 -14.34 4.58 -3.48
N GLU A 23 -15.04 4.74 -4.60
CA GLU A 23 -15.54 6.04 -5.04
C GLU A 23 -16.52 6.68 -4.05
N ASP A 24 -17.38 5.86 -3.43
CA ASP A 24 -18.40 6.35 -2.51
C ASP A 24 -17.75 6.78 -1.18
N GLY A 25 -16.81 6.00 -0.66
CA GLY A 25 -16.00 6.37 0.49
C GLY A 25 -15.22 7.67 0.25
N LEU A 26 -14.62 7.85 -0.93
CA LEU A 26 -13.95 9.09 -1.30
C LEU A 26 -14.91 10.29 -1.32
N ARG A 27 -16.10 10.14 -1.92
CA ARG A 27 -17.12 11.20 -1.95
C ARG A 27 -17.56 11.59 -0.54
N ASP A 28 -17.76 10.61 0.32
CA ASP A 28 -18.20 10.87 1.69
C ASP A 28 -17.11 11.53 2.53
N ALA A 29 -15.85 11.12 2.36
CA ALA A 29 -14.70 11.78 2.99
C ALA A 29 -14.58 13.26 2.56
N LEU A 30 -14.73 13.55 1.26
CA LEU A 30 -14.72 14.93 0.76
C LEU A 30 -15.86 15.77 1.35
N ARG A 31 -17.08 15.21 1.41
CA ARG A 31 -18.22 15.90 2.03
C ARG A 31 -18.02 16.17 3.51
N ALA A 32 -17.35 15.27 4.24
CA ALA A 32 -17.00 15.47 5.64
C ALA A 32 -16.04 16.66 5.80
N LEU A 33 -15.00 16.73 4.96
CA LEU A 33 -14.06 17.85 4.95
C LEU A 33 -14.76 19.19 4.66
N ASP A 34 -15.71 19.22 3.72
CA ASP A 34 -16.51 20.42 3.42
C ASP A 34 -17.34 20.90 4.63
N ARG A 35 -17.71 19.98 5.54
CA ARG A 35 -18.42 20.29 6.80
C ARG A 35 -17.47 20.63 7.96
N GLY A 36 -16.16 20.61 7.74
CA GLY A 36 -15.15 20.79 8.79
C GLY A 36 -14.98 19.58 9.72
N GLU A 37 -15.43 18.40 9.30
CA GLU A 37 -15.23 17.14 9.99
C GLU A 37 -13.88 16.51 9.58
N THR A 38 -13.36 15.60 10.39
CA THR A 38 -12.17 14.81 10.06
C THR A 38 -12.61 13.38 9.75
N PRO A 39 -12.67 12.97 8.47
CA PRO A 39 -13.05 11.61 8.11
C PRO A 39 -12.01 10.60 8.58
N GLU A 40 -12.43 9.37 8.81
CA GLU A 40 -11.50 8.27 9.06
C GLU A 40 -10.55 8.09 7.86
N PRO A 41 -9.25 7.88 8.10
CA PRO A 41 -8.31 7.71 7.01
C PRO A 41 -8.57 6.38 6.27
N HIS A 42 -8.80 6.48 4.96
CA HIS A 42 -8.90 5.34 4.05
C HIS A 42 -7.66 5.31 3.16
N PHE A 43 -7.00 4.16 3.08
CA PHE A 43 -5.76 4.00 2.34
C PHE A 43 -5.92 2.94 1.26
N GLU A 44 -5.84 3.36 0.01
CA GLU A 44 -5.94 2.42 -1.11
C GLU A 44 -4.95 2.68 -2.22
N VAL A 45 -4.58 1.60 -2.89
CA VAL A 45 -3.88 1.60 -4.18
C VAL A 45 -4.72 0.79 -5.16
N ILE A 46 -4.97 1.36 -6.34
CA ILE A 46 -5.73 0.73 -7.41
C ILE A 46 -4.73 0.27 -8.47
N PHE A 47 -4.75 -1.02 -8.79
CA PHE A 47 -3.98 -1.58 -9.90
C PHE A 47 -4.89 -1.86 -11.09
N ASP A 48 -4.36 -1.59 -12.29
CA ASP A 48 -5.04 -1.89 -13.56
C ASP A 48 -4.52 -3.19 -14.19
N ASP A 49 -3.31 -3.63 -13.79
CA ASP A 49 -2.67 -4.83 -14.29
C ASP A 49 -2.72 -5.97 -13.24
N PRO A 50 -3.30 -7.14 -13.55
CA PRO A 50 -3.27 -8.29 -12.65
C PRO A 50 -1.85 -8.75 -12.31
N ASP A 51 -0.84 -8.45 -13.14
CA ASP A 51 0.55 -8.74 -12.81
C ASP A 51 1.03 -7.95 -11.58
N ASP A 52 0.53 -6.74 -11.33
CA ASP A 52 0.91 -5.97 -10.15
C ASP A 52 0.33 -6.60 -8.87
N ILE A 53 -0.91 -7.06 -8.90
CA ILE A 53 -1.50 -7.84 -7.79
C ILE A 53 -0.71 -9.12 -7.54
N HIS A 54 -0.35 -9.84 -8.60
CA HIS A 54 0.49 -11.03 -8.48
C HIS A 54 1.85 -10.68 -7.86
N ARG A 55 2.49 -9.57 -8.24
CA ARG A 55 3.77 -9.13 -7.64
C ARG A 55 3.63 -8.93 -6.13
N VAL A 56 2.59 -8.27 -5.67
CA VAL A 56 2.38 -8.06 -4.22
C VAL A 56 2.14 -9.37 -3.48
N THR A 57 1.30 -10.23 -4.03
CA THR A 57 0.86 -11.47 -3.39
C THR A 57 1.88 -12.61 -3.46
N ARG A 58 3.02 -12.42 -4.15
CA ARG A 58 4.13 -13.38 -4.14
C ARG A 58 4.58 -13.64 -2.69
N PRO A 59 4.80 -14.91 -2.30
CA PRO A 59 5.21 -15.25 -0.93
C PRO A 59 6.43 -14.47 -0.44
N LYS A 60 7.42 -14.27 -1.33
CA LYS A 60 8.66 -13.53 -1.04
C LYS A 60 8.44 -12.04 -0.74
N ASN A 61 7.41 -11.43 -1.33
CA ASN A 61 7.10 -10.02 -1.13
C ASN A 61 6.25 -9.84 0.13
N LEU A 62 5.30 -10.75 0.38
CA LEU A 62 4.56 -10.81 1.65
C LEU A 62 5.49 -11.05 2.85
N GLU A 63 6.50 -11.92 2.71
CA GLU A 63 7.53 -12.13 3.74
C GLU A 63 8.33 -10.85 4.03
N LEU A 64 8.74 -10.11 2.99
CA LEU A 64 9.44 -8.84 3.15
C LEU A 64 8.57 -7.79 3.86
N LEU A 65 7.31 -7.62 3.44
CA LEU A 65 6.37 -6.70 4.08
C LEU A 65 6.19 -7.03 5.57
N ARG A 66 5.93 -8.30 5.90
CA ARG A 66 5.82 -8.75 7.30
C ARG A 66 7.10 -8.52 8.08
N THR A 67 8.26 -8.79 7.49
CA THR A 67 9.56 -8.58 8.12
C THR A 67 9.81 -7.10 8.42
N ILE A 68 9.45 -6.21 7.50
CA ILE A 68 9.60 -4.77 7.70
C ILE A 68 8.73 -4.29 8.85
N VAL A 69 7.46 -4.72 8.91
CA VAL A 69 6.53 -4.37 9.98
C VAL A 69 7.01 -4.92 11.34
N GLN A 70 7.49 -6.17 11.38
CA GLN A 70 7.84 -6.84 12.64
C GLN A 70 9.20 -6.43 13.22
N HIS A 71 10.16 -6.10 12.36
CA HIS A 71 11.55 -5.92 12.75
C HIS A 71 12.14 -4.55 12.43
N GLU A 72 11.40 -3.71 11.70
CA GLU A 72 11.79 -2.34 11.36
C GLU A 72 13.26 -2.18 10.93
N PRO A 73 13.73 -2.96 9.93
CA PRO A 73 15.15 -3.02 9.57
C PRO A 73 15.69 -1.64 9.18
N GLU A 74 16.87 -1.27 9.67
CA GLU A 74 17.50 0.04 9.42
C GLU A 74 18.06 0.16 8.00
N SER A 75 18.08 -0.92 7.22
CA SER A 75 18.57 -0.91 5.84
C SER A 75 18.11 -2.12 5.01
N ILE A 76 18.20 -2.00 3.68
CA ILE A 76 18.03 -3.13 2.74
C ILE A 76 18.89 -4.35 3.10
N ARG A 77 20.15 -4.12 3.53
CA ARG A 77 21.06 -5.21 3.92
C ARG A 77 20.60 -5.93 5.17
N GLU A 78 19.95 -5.22 6.08
CA GLU A 78 19.40 -5.82 7.28
C GLU A 78 18.13 -6.60 6.99
N ALA A 79 17.22 -6.02 6.20
CA ALA A 79 16.05 -6.74 5.70
C ALA A 79 16.47 -8.07 5.05
N ALA A 80 17.51 -8.05 4.21
CA ALA A 80 18.04 -9.26 3.57
C ALA A 80 18.60 -10.30 4.54
N ARG A 81 19.22 -9.88 5.64
CA ARG A 81 19.68 -10.80 6.70
C ARG A 81 18.51 -11.42 7.46
N LEU A 82 17.47 -10.63 7.74
CA LEU A 82 16.30 -11.09 8.49
C LEU A 82 15.51 -12.16 7.72
N VAL A 83 15.42 -12.04 6.39
CA VAL A 83 14.76 -13.04 5.53
C VAL A 83 15.71 -14.11 4.99
N ASP A 84 16.99 -14.13 5.41
CA ASP A 84 18.03 -15.05 4.92
C ASP A 84 18.13 -15.15 3.38
N ARG A 85 18.20 -14.00 2.69
CA ARG A 85 18.24 -13.93 1.22
C ARG A 85 19.35 -13.02 0.69
N ASP A 86 19.68 -13.21 -0.59
CA ASP A 86 20.64 -12.38 -1.31
C ASP A 86 20.20 -10.91 -1.37
N VAL A 87 21.13 -10.00 -1.08
CA VAL A 87 20.88 -8.56 -0.99
C VAL A 87 20.39 -7.97 -2.32
N ARG A 88 20.91 -8.45 -3.47
CA ARG A 88 20.48 -7.94 -4.78
C ARG A 88 19.03 -8.33 -5.05
N GLN A 89 18.64 -9.56 -4.73
CA GLN A 89 17.25 -10.00 -4.87
C GLN A 89 16.31 -9.18 -3.98
N VAL A 90 16.69 -8.96 -2.71
CA VAL A 90 15.87 -8.18 -1.78
C VAL A 90 15.79 -6.73 -2.21
N HIS A 91 16.88 -6.13 -2.69
CA HIS A 91 16.87 -4.78 -3.25
C HIS A 91 15.86 -4.65 -4.38
N THR A 92 15.91 -5.55 -5.38
CA THR A 92 14.96 -5.54 -6.50
C THR A 92 13.52 -5.70 -6.03
N ASN A 93 13.24 -6.59 -5.06
CA ASN A 93 11.88 -6.72 -4.53
C ASN A 93 11.41 -5.51 -3.74
N LEU A 94 12.30 -4.84 -2.99
CA LEU A 94 11.93 -3.63 -2.27
C LEU A 94 11.71 -2.45 -3.22
N GLU A 95 12.49 -2.33 -4.30
CA GLU A 95 12.24 -1.33 -5.35
C GLU A 95 10.91 -1.60 -6.08
N GLU A 96 10.59 -2.87 -6.35
CA GLU A 96 9.30 -3.27 -6.91
C GLU A 96 8.15 -2.87 -5.96
N LEU A 97 8.26 -3.18 -4.67
CA LEU A 97 7.25 -2.80 -3.68
C LEU A 97 7.13 -1.28 -3.49
N GLU A 98 8.22 -0.53 -3.59
CA GLU A 98 8.20 0.94 -3.56
C GLU A 98 7.47 1.49 -4.79
N SER A 99 7.73 0.95 -5.98
CA SER A 99 7.04 1.36 -7.22
C SER A 99 5.54 1.09 -7.19
N LEU A 100 5.12 0.11 -6.39
CA LEU A 100 3.72 -0.23 -6.13
C LEU A 100 3.12 0.57 -4.95
N HIS A 101 3.85 1.54 -4.40
CA HIS A 101 3.45 2.40 -3.28
C HIS A 101 3.18 1.64 -1.97
N LEU A 102 3.70 0.42 -1.82
CA LEU A 102 3.48 -0.42 -0.65
C LEU A 102 4.54 -0.25 0.44
N ILE A 103 5.72 0.25 0.08
CA ILE A 103 6.75 0.64 1.04
C ILE A 103 7.29 2.02 0.68
N HIS A 104 7.96 2.64 1.63
CA HIS A 104 8.73 3.86 1.40
C HIS A 104 10.19 3.64 1.82
N PHE A 105 11.13 4.19 1.08
CA PHE A 105 12.51 4.31 1.56
C PHE A 105 12.72 5.64 2.27
N GLU A 106 13.09 5.58 3.54
CA GLU A 106 13.63 6.72 4.26
C GLU A 106 15.14 6.79 4.04
N GLN A 107 15.65 8.02 3.86
CA GLN A 107 17.08 8.27 3.88
C GLN A 107 17.56 8.42 5.32
N ASP A 108 18.35 7.44 5.78
CA ASP A 108 19.12 7.55 7.01
C ASP A 108 20.62 7.64 6.66
N GLY A 109 21.09 8.88 6.52
CA GLY A 109 22.44 9.20 6.05
C GLY A 109 22.71 8.64 4.65
N ARG A 110 23.50 7.57 4.55
CA ARG A 110 23.82 6.87 3.28
C ARG A 110 23.00 5.59 3.05
N ARG A 111 22.11 5.25 3.98
CA ARG A 111 21.34 4.01 3.95
C ARG A 111 19.91 4.30 3.51
N LYS A 112 19.37 3.40 2.69
CA LYS A 112 17.93 3.34 2.39
C LYS A 112 17.28 2.40 3.39
N ARG A 113 16.46 2.95 4.28
CA ARG A 113 15.66 2.20 5.25
C ARG A 113 14.28 1.94 4.65
N PRO A 114 13.88 0.68 4.40
CA PRO A 114 12.51 0.39 3.97
C PRO A 114 11.55 0.53 5.15
N THR A 115 10.39 1.12 4.91
CA THR A 115 9.34 1.35 5.91
C THR A 115 7.97 0.98 5.34
N VAL A 116 7.11 0.46 6.21
CA VAL A 116 5.70 0.15 5.94
C VAL A 116 4.90 0.90 7.01
N TRP A 117 3.89 1.66 6.61
CA TRP A 117 3.14 2.56 7.50
C TRP A 117 1.73 2.03 7.85
N TYR A 118 1.48 0.77 7.50
CA TYR A 118 0.24 0.03 7.72
C TYR A 118 0.50 -1.34 8.38
N ASP A 119 -0.49 -1.87 9.07
CA ASP A 119 -0.40 -3.12 9.85
C ASP A 119 -1.07 -4.29 9.12
N SER A 120 -2.06 -3.99 8.27
CA SER A 120 -2.85 -4.97 7.52
C SER A 120 -2.85 -4.66 6.02
N LEU A 121 -2.92 -5.72 5.22
CA LEU A 121 -3.04 -5.64 3.76
C LEU A 121 -4.27 -6.44 3.34
N GLU A 122 -5.28 -5.76 2.78
CA GLU A 122 -6.45 -6.40 2.20
C GLU A 122 -6.41 -6.26 0.68
N VAL A 123 -6.56 -7.38 -0.02
CA VAL A 123 -6.57 -7.44 -1.49
C VAL A 123 -7.98 -7.79 -1.91
N ASP A 124 -8.63 -6.87 -2.62
CA ASP A 124 -9.93 -7.10 -3.24
C ASP A 124 -9.77 -7.23 -4.76
N LEU A 125 -10.11 -8.42 -5.26
CA LEU A 125 -10.02 -8.78 -6.66
C LEU A 125 -11.40 -9.25 -7.14
N PRO A 126 -12.24 -8.34 -7.67
CA PRO A 126 -13.54 -8.71 -8.21
C PRO A 126 -13.36 -9.61 -9.45
N LEU A 127 -14.11 -10.73 -9.48
CA LEU A 127 -14.14 -11.64 -10.63
C LEU A 127 -15.27 -11.31 -11.62
N HIS A 128 -16.18 -10.44 -11.23
CA HIS A 128 -17.22 -9.91 -12.10
C HIS A 128 -16.68 -8.65 -12.77
N ALA A 129 -16.94 -8.49 -14.06
CA ALA A 129 -16.69 -7.21 -14.71
C ALA A 129 -17.49 -6.13 -13.95
N PRO A 130 -16.91 -4.93 -13.73
CA PRO A 130 -17.70 -3.81 -13.22
C PRO A 130 -18.91 -3.65 -14.14
N ASP A 131 -20.09 -3.53 -13.54
CA ASP A 131 -21.35 -3.39 -14.26
C ASP A 131 -21.31 -2.02 -14.98
N VAL A 132 -20.66 -1.97 -16.14
CA VAL A 132 -20.73 -0.86 -17.11
C VAL A 132 -22.11 -0.90 -17.76
N ALA A 133 -23.14 -0.79 -16.93
CA ALA A 133 -24.52 -0.71 -17.34
C ALA A 133 -25.09 0.62 -16.87
N ARG A 134 -25.17 1.54 -17.84
CA ARG A 134 -26.11 2.68 -17.99
C ARG A 134 -25.51 4.08 -17.86
N ASP A 135 -24.62 4.45 -18.77
CA ASP A 135 -24.51 5.86 -19.19
C ASP A 135 -24.79 6.09 -20.69
N GLU A 136 -24.99 5.03 -21.50
CA GLU A 136 -25.37 5.17 -22.92
C GLU A 136 -26.89 5.20 -23.18
N ALA A 137 -27.73 5.27 -22.14
CA ALA A 137 -29.19 5.33 -22.32
C ALA A 137 -29.80 6.75 -22.22
N ASN A 138 -28.98 7.79 -22.04
CA ASN A 138 -29.43 9.19 -21.91
C ASN A 138 -28.69 10.17 -22.84
N ALA A 139 -28.44 9.78 -24.10
CA ALA A 139 -27.96 10.70 -25.15
C ALA A 139 -28.91 10.73 -26.34
#